data_AF-A0A7V8YBF4-F1
#
_entry.id   AF-A0A7V8YBF4-F1
#
_cell.length_a   1.000
_cell.length_b   1.000
_cell.length_c   1.000
_cell.angle_alpha   90.00
_cell.angle_beta   90.00
_cell.angle_gamma   90.00
#
_symmetry.space_group_name_H-M   'P 1'
#
loop_
_entity.id
_entity.type
_entity.pdbx_description
1 polymer ?
#
loop_
_entity_poly.entity_id
_entity_poly.type
_entity_poly.pdbx_seq_one_letter_code
_entity_poly.pdbx_strand_id
1 'polypeptide(L)'
;AQQAGFAARARTEQRLQELRARLEHLRLMAETVLPAEAQRKASEMKSRSDASTIAADGQAMAEVLRMMSDTWLKAGPDAKDIFLIQQLESVLTTVTDRVKAMQVGEVVLIDGGDGRALPQHIASLPAAVAAILREFRETTGVDVIGALNAPAGRGEPLLAFPPTRTPSEPTPPTPSTDGVRPVGEAR
;
A
#
# COMPACT_ATOMS: atom_id res chain seq x y z
N ALA A 1 -54.45 17.99 61.09
CA ALA A 1 -54.13 18.92 59.97
C ALA A 1 -52.65 18.84 59.55
N GLN A 2 -51.68 18.98 60.46
CA GLN A 2 -50.24 19.03 60.11
C GLN A 2 -49.72 17.76 59.40
N GLN A 3 -50.14 16.55 59.82
CA GLN A 3 -49.72 15.29 59.18
C GLN A 3 -50.16 15.17 57.70
N ALA A 4 -51.32 15.72 57.33
CA ALA A 4 -51.80 15.70 55.95
C ALA A 4 -50.94 16.61 55.04
N GLY A 5 -50.44 17.74 55.58
CA GLY A 5 -49.54 18.64 54.86
C GLY A 5 -48.16 18.01 54.59
N PHE A 6 -47.61 17.27 55.56
CA PHE A 6 -46.35 16.53 55.36
C PHE A 6 -46.49 15.41 54.33
N ALA A 7 -47.60 14.67 54.35
CA ALA A 7 -47.88 13.62 53.36
C ALA A 7 -48.05 14.18 51.93
N ALA A 8 -48.71 15.33 51.78
CA ALA A 8 -48.86 16.00 50.49
C ALA A 8 -47.50 16.48 49.95
N ARG A 9 -46.64 17.06 50.80
CA ARG A 9 -45.28 17.46 50.41
C ARG A 9 -44.42 16.28 50.00
N ALA A 10 -44.43 15.19 50.79
CA ALA A 10 -43.66 13.99 50.50
C ALA A 10 -44.01 13.36 49.14
N ARG A 11 -45.30 13.32 48.77
CA ARG A 11 -45.74 12.81 47.46
C ARG A 11 -45.29 13.69 46.30
N THR A 12 -45.28 15.01 46.50
CA THR A 12 -44.78 15.95 45.48
C THR A 12 -43.27 15.81 45.30
N GLU A 13 -42.53 15.66 46.41
CA GLU A 13 -41.09 15.43 46.41
C GLU A 13 -40.75 14.12 45.67
N GLN A 14 -41.46 13.02 45.96
CA GLN A 14 -41.28 11.74 45.27
C GLN A 14 -41.47 11.86 43.76
N ARG A 15 -42.57 12.49 43.32
CA ARG A 15 -42.84 12.73 41.90
C ARG A 15 -41.75 13.56 41.23
N LEU A 16 -41.20 14.56 41.93
CA LEU A 16 -40.11 15.37 41.40
C LEU A 16 -38.83 14.54 41.23
N GLN A 17 -38.52 13.65 42.18
CA GLN A 17 -37.35 12.77 42.07
C GLN A 17 -37.52 11.74 40.94
N GLU A 18 -38.72 11.19 40.75
CA GLU A 18 -39.03 10.31 39.62
C GLU A 18 -38.83 11.02 38.27
N LEU A 19 -39.29 12.27 38.16
CA LEU A 19 -39.11 13.08 36.94
C LEU A 19 -37.62 13.37 36.68
N ARG A 20 -36.85 13.71 37.71
CA ARG A 20 -35.40 13.92 37.60
C ARG A 20 -34.69 12.64 37.15
N ALA A 21 -35.00 11.50 37.77
CA ALA A 21 -34.42 10.22 37.41
C ALA A 21 -34.73 9.86 35.95
N ARG A 22 -35.97 10.06 35.50
CA ARG A 22 -36.36 9.81 34.10
C ARG A 22 -35.67 10.76 33.12
N LEU A 23 -35.54 12.03 33.46
CA LEU A 23 -34.86 13.01 32.61
C LEU A 23 -33.37 12.68 32.48
N GLU A 24 -32.71 12.35 33.59
CA GLU A 24 -31.30 11.98 33.60
C GLU A 24 -31.06 10.68 32.82
N HIS A 25 -31.96 9.71 32.96
CA HIS A 25 -31.92 8.49 32.16
C HIS A 25 -32.02 8.78 30.65
N LEU A 26 -32.95 9.65 30.25
CA LEU A 26 -33.11 10.04 28.85
C LEU A 26 -31.88 10.80 28.32
N ARG A 27 -31.30 11.67 29.15
CA ARG A 27 -30.06 12.40 28.85
C ARG A 27 -28.91 11.44 28.63
N LEU A 28 -28.67 10.51 29.55
CA LEU A 28 -27.60 9.51 29.42
C LEU A 28 -27.78 8.61 28.18
N MET A 29 -29.02 8.21 27.90
CA MET A 29 -29.34 7.46 26.69
C MET A 29 -29.00 8.25 25.42
N ALA A 30 -29.41 9.51 25.35
CA ALA A 30 -29.18 10.35 24.17
C ALA A 30 -27.72 10.80 23.99
N GLU A 31 -27.01 11.11 25.09
CA GLU A 31 -25.65 11.64 25.03
C GLU A 31 -24.58 10.55 24.98
N THR A 32 -24.83 9.37 25.55
CA THR A 32 -23.82 8.31 25.65
C THR A 32 -24.19 7.07 24.85
N VAL A 33 -25.37 6.49 25.09
CA VAL A 33 -25.72 5.17 24.55
C VAL A 33 -26.02 5.24 23.05
N LEU A 34 -26.91 6.14 22.62
CA LEU A 34 -27.29 6.26 21.22
C LEU A 34 -26.11 6.59 20.30
N PRO A 35 -25.22 7.55 20.65
CA PRO A 35 -24.03 7.83 19.86
C PRO A 35 -23.07 6.64 19.81
N ALA A 36 -22.88 5.93 20.93
CA ALA A 36 -22.03 4.74 20.96
C ALA A 36 -22.58 3.61 20.07
N GLU A 37 -23.89 3.39 20.08
CA GLU A 37 -24.55 2.42 19.19
C GLU A 37 -24.46 2.82 17.72
N ALA A 38 -24.69 4.09 17.41
CA ALA A 38 -24.56 4.64 16.07
C ALA A 38 -23.12 4.47 15.55
N GLN A 39 -22.12 4.79 16.37
CA GLN A 39 -20.71 4.62 16.03
C GLN A 39 -20.35 3.16 15.82
N ARG A 40 -20.80 2.26 16.71
CA ARG A 40 -20.59 0.81 16.56
C ARG A 40 -21.13 0.31 15.23
N LYS A 41 -22.35 0.69 14.87
CA LYS A 41 -22.99 0.29 13.61
C LYS A 41 -22.30 0.90 12.39
N ALA A 42 -21.87 2.15 12.48
CA ALA A 42 -21.09 2.81 11.43
C ALA A 42 -19.75 2.10 11.20
N SER A 43 -19.02 1.75 12.27
CA SER A 43 -17.77 0.99 12.18
C SER A 43 -17.98 -0.38 11.53
N GLU A 44 -19.04 -1.11 11.90
CA GLU A 44 -19.37 -2.40 11.29
C GLU A 44 -19.65 -2.28 9.78
N MET A 45 -20.45 -1.30 9.38
CA MET A 45 -20.73 -1.04 7.96
C MET A 45 -19.46 -0.62 7.20
N LYS A 46 -18.60 0.20 7.82
CA LYS A 46 -17.32 0.61 7.22
C LYS A 46 -16.41 -0.59 7.00
N SER A 47 -16.18 -1.43 8.01
CA SER A 47 -15.36 -2.63 7.88
C SER A 47 -15.91 -3.59 6.82
N ARG A 48 -17.24 -3.74 6.73
CA ARG A 48 -17.86 -4.55 5.68
C ARG A 48 -17.66 -3.94 4.29
N SER A 49 -17.76 -2.62 4.17
CA SER A 49 -17.48 -1.91 2.93
C SER A 49 -16.02 -2.09 2.50
N ASP A 50 -15.07 -1.87 3.42
CA ASP A 50 -13.64 -1.99 3.15
C ASP A 50 -13.28 -3.41 2.67
N ALA A 51 -13.83 -4.44 3.34
CA ALA A 51 -13.65 -5.82 2.92
C ALA A 51 -14.26 -6.11 1.54
N SER A 52 -15.42 -5.53 1.22
CA SER A 52 -16.06 -5.69 -0.09
C SER A 52 -15.24 -5.04 -1.20
N THR A 53 -14.65 -3.87 -0.97
CA THR A 53 -13.78 -3.18 -1.93
C THR A 53 -12.55 -4.03 -2.24
N ILE A 54 -11.90 -4.58 -1.22
CA ILE A 54 -10.73 -5.46 -1.40
C ILE A 54 -11.09 -6.68 -2.27
N ALA A 55 -12.24 -7.31 -2.00
CA ALA A 55 -12.67 -8.47 -2.78
C ALA A 55 -12.98 -8.09 -4.25
N ALA A 56 -13.67 -6.98 -4.49
CA ALA A 56 -13.99 -6.50 -5.83
C ALA A 56 -12.74 -6.11 -6.63
N ASP A 57 -11.81 -5.40 -5.99
CA ASP A 57 -10.53 -5.00 -6.58
C ASP A 57 -9.69 -6.24 -6.93
N GLY A 58 -9.66 -7.24 -6.04
CA GLY A 58 -8.98 -8.51 -6.29
C GLY A 58 -9.56 -9.27 -7.50
N GLN A 59 -10.88 -9.31 -7.64
CA GLN A 59 -11.55 -9.90 -8.80
C GLN A 59 -11.24 -9.14 -10.09
N ALA A 60 -11.28 -7.80 -10.07
CA ALA A 60 -10.95 -6.98 -11.22
C ALA A 60 -9.49 -7.17 -11.66
N MET A 61 -8.55 -7.21 -10.70
CA MET A 61 -7.14 -7.46 -10.99
C MET A 61 -6.92 -8.85 -11.58
N ALA A 62 -7.57 -9.88 -11.03
CA ALA A 62 -7.49 -11.23 -11.56
C ALA A 62 -7.97 -11.31 -13.03
N GLU A 63 -9.05 -10.59 -13.36
CA GLU A 63 -9.55 -10.51 -14.73
C GLU A 63 -8.59 -9.78 -15.67
N VAL A 64 -7.97 -8.68 -15.22
CA VAL A 64 -6.92 -7.99 -15.98
C VAL A 64 -5.73 -8.91 -16.26
N LEU A 65 -5.26 -9.63 -15.24
CA LEU A 65 -4.17 -10.59 -15.38
C LEU A 65 -4.52 -11.74 -16.35
N ARG A 66 -5.78 -12.20 -16.33
CA ARG A 66 -6.29 -13.20 -17.27
C ARG A 66 -6.27 -12.65 -18.70
N MET A 67 -6.78 -11.44 -18.92
CA MET A 67 -6.75 -10.79 -20.23
C MET A 67 -5.31 -10.58 -20.75
N MET A 68 -4.39 -10.17 -19.89
CA MET A 68 -2.97 -10.04 -20.25
C MET A 68 -2.37 -11.40 -20.63
N SER A 69 -2.64 -12.44 -19.83
CA SER A 69 -2.18 -13.81 -20.11
C SER A 69 -2.72 -14.33 -21.44
N ASP A 70 -4.01 -14.14 -21.72
CA ASP A 70 -4.64 -14.51 -22.98
C ASP A 70 -4.02 -13.76 -24.17
N THR A 71 -3.70 -12.48 -23.97
CA THR A 71 -3.04 -11.66 -24.99
C THR A 71 -1.62 -12.16 -25.27
N TRP A 72 -0.86 -12.53 -24.23
CA TRP A 72 0.47 -13.12 -24.38
C TRP A 72 0.45 -14.48 -25.07
N LEU A 73 -0.53 -15.33 -24.75
CA LEU A 73 -0.71 -16.61 -25.44
C LEU A 73 -1.01 -16.42 -26.93
N LYS A 74 -1.76 -15.38 -27.29
CA LYS A 74 -2.10 -15.04 -28.69
C LYS A 74 -0.93 -14.39 -29.45
N ALA A 75 -0.10 -13.60 -28.78
CA ALA A 75 0.98 -12.85 -29.42
C ALA A 75 2.18 -13.73 -29.82
N GLY A 76 2.25 -14.97 -29.33
CA GLY A 76 3.27 -15.95 -29.72
C GLY A 76 4.63 -15.75 -29.03
N PRO A 77 5.65 -16.54 -29.43
CA PRO A 77 6.96 -16.59 -28.75
C PRO A 77 7.70 -15.24 -28.75
N ASP A 78 7.64 -14.50 -29.85
CA ASP A 78 8.47 -13.30 -30.07
C ASP A 78 8.00 -12.07 -29.27
N ALA A 79 6.74 -12.05 -28.82
CA ALA A 79 6.17 -10.90 -28.08
C ALA A 79 6.67 -10.82 -26.62
N LYS A 80 7.03 -11.95 -26.02
CA LYS A 80 7.61 -11.98 -24.67
C LYS A 80 9.03 -11.40 -24.65
N ASP A 81 9.80 -11.66 -25.70
CA ASP A 81 11.22 -11.30 -25.76
C ASP A 81 11.41 -9.78 -25.91
N ILE A 82 10.59 -9.12 -26.74
CA ILE A 82 10.62 -7.65 -26.89
C ILE A 82 10.22 -6.95 -25.59
N PHE A 83 9.24 -7.49 -24.86
CA PHE A 83 8.80 -6.93 -23.58
C PHE A 83 9.84 -7.12 -22.46
N LEU A 84 10.49 -8.29 -22.42
CA LEU A 84 11.59 -8.57 -21.49
C LEU A 84 12.74 -7.57 -21.66
N ILE A 85 13.08 -7.21 -22.90
CA ILE A 85 14.13 -6.22 -23.18
C ILE A 85 13.79 -4.85 -22.58
N GLN A 86 12.55 -4.37 -22.72
CA GLN A 86 12.15 -3.07 -22.16
C GLN A 86 12.16 -3.06 -20.63
N GLN A 87 11.79 -4.18 -20.00
CA GLN A 87 11.77 -4.26 -18.53
C GLN A 87 13.17 -4.46 -17.95
N LEU A 88 14.06 -5.17 -18.66
CA LEU A 88 15.47 -5.30 -18.32
C LEU A 88 16.16 -3.95 -18.23
N GLU A 89 15.82 -2.97 -19.08
CA GLU A 89 16.37 -1.61 -18.99
C GLU A 89 16.07 -0.94 -17.64
N SER A 90 14.83 -1.04 -17.15
CA SER A 90 14.41 -0.45 -15.87
C SER A 90 15.06 -1.13 -14.65
N VAL A 91 15.24 -2.45 -14.72
CA VAL A 91 15.89 -3.21 -13.64
C VAL A 91 17.39 -2.93 -13.68
N LEU A 92 18.00 -2.89 -14.86
CA LEU A 92 19.42 -2.64 -15.05
C LEU A 92 19.80 -1.21 -14.65
N THR A 93 18.95 -0.20 -14.88
CA THR A 93 19.17 1.16 -14.37
C THR A 93 19.17 1.18 -12.84
N THR A 94 18.19 0.53 -12.21
CA THR A 94 18.11 0.43 -10.74
C THR A 94 19.34 -0.27 -10.14
N VAL A 95 19.80 -1.35 -10.77
CA VAL A 95 21.02 -2.08 -10.35
C VAL A 95 22.27 -1.23 -10.59
N THR A 96 22.37 -0.57 -11.74
CA THR A 96 23.52 0.28 -12.08
C THR A 96 23.63 1.48 -11.14
N ASP A 97 22.51 2.09 -10.75
CA ASP A 97 22.50 3.20 -9.80
C ASP A 97 22.93 2.76 -8.39
N ARG A 98 22.53 1.55 -7.97
CA ARG A 98 23.01 0.93 -6.72
C ARG A 98 24.50 0.61 -6.78
N VAL A 99 25.01 0.13 -7.93
CA VAL A 99 26.43 -0.16 -8.14
C VAL A 99 27.28 1.11 -8.22
N LYS A 100 26.78 2.19 -8.84
CA LYS A 100 27.43 3.52 -8.82
C LYS A 100 27.53 4.08 -7.40
N ALA A 101 26.58 3.77 -6.52
CA ALA A 101 26.64 4.14 -5.11
C ALA A 101 27.67 3.31 -4.31
N MET A 102 28.12 2.16 -4.83
CA MET A 102 29.26 1.41 -4.32
C MET A 102 30.56 2.05 -4.83
N GLN A 103 31.14 2.94 -4.02
CA GLN A 103 32.50 3.41 -4.25
C GLN A 103 33.47 2.29 -3.87
N VAL A 104 34.12 1.67 -4.87
CA VAL A 104 35.30 0.83 -4.60
C VAL A 104 36.40 1.78 -4.14
N GLY A 105 36.82 1.66 -2.88
CA GLY A 105 37.90 2.45 -2.29
C GLY A 105 39.28 2.05 -2.81
N GLU A 106 40.32 2.38 -2.05
CA GLU A 106 41.71 2.01 -2.35
C GLU A 106 41.92 0.49 -2.30
N VAL A 107 42.41 -0.10 -3.40
CA VAL A 107 42.80 -1.51 -3.46
C VAL A 107 44.32 -1.59 -3.36
N VAL A 108 44.82 -2.07 -2.22
CA VAL A 108 46.26 -2.32 -2.02
C VAL A 108 46.60 -3.68 -2.62
N LEU A 109 47.30 -3.65 -3.76
CA LEU A 109 47.73 -4.85 -4.46
C LEU A 109 49.16 -5.20 -4.06
N ILE A 110 49.35 -6.35 -3.43
CA ILE A 110 50.67 -6.84 -3.03
C ILE A 110 51.22 -7.67 -4.20
N ASP A 111 52.21 -7.11 -4.91
CA ASP A 111 52.94 -7.80 -5.99
C ASP A 111 54.10 -8.62 -5.38
N GLY A 112 54.26 -9.86 -5.86
CA GLY A 112 55.37 -10.73 -5.49
C GLY A 112 56.70 -10.37 -6.17
N GLY A 113 56.72 -9.29 -6.95
CA GLY A 113 57.89 -8.79 -7.67
C GLY A 113 58.00 -9.30 -9.11
N ASP A 114 56.95 -9.93 -9.64
CA ASP A 114 56.90 -10.44 -11.02
C ASP A 114 56.14 -9.50 -11.98
N GLY A 115 55.57 -8.39 -11.47
CA GLY A 115 54.89 -7.37 -12.26
C GLY A 115 53.53 -7.82 -12.81
N ARG A 116 53.03 -8.99 -12.39
CA ARG A 116 51.80 -9.59 -12.96
C ARG A 116 50.55 -9.27 -12.17
N ALA A 117 50.70 -8.80 -10.92
CA ALA A 117 49.57 -8.53 -10.03
C ALA A 117 48.53 -7.58 -10.66
N LEU A 118 48.98 -6.44 -11.21
CA LEU A 118 48.07 -5.44 -11.78
C LEU A 118 47.40 -5.89 -13.10
N PRO A 119 48.12 -6.45 -14.09
CA PRO A 119 47.49 -7.06 -15.27
C PRO A 119 46.50 -8.18 -14.94
N GLN A 120 46.81 -9.01 -13.94
CA GLN A 120 45.96 -10.14 -13.54
C GLN A 120 44.70 -9.68 -12.79
N HIS A 121 44.79 -8.59 -12.01
CA HIS A 121 43.63 -7.95 -11.42
C HIS A 121 42.71 -7.34 -12.49
N ILE A 122 43.26 -6.62 -13.47
CA ILE A 122 42.47 -6.05 -14.59
C ILE A 122 41.81 -7.16 -15.42
N ALA A 123 42.53 -8.25 -15.69
CA ALA A 123 41.98 -9.41 -16.40
C ALA A 123 40.92 -10.18 -15.60
N SER A 124 40.91 -10.07 -14.28
CA SER A 124 39.92 -10.75 -13.42
C SER A 124 38.54 -10.12 -13.46
N LEU A 125 38.42 -8.84 -13.84
CA LEU A 125 37.14 -8.10 -13.86
C LEU A 125 36.16 -8.65 -14.91
N PRO A 126 36.52 -8.79 -16.21
CA PRO A 126 35.62 -9.41 -17.19
C PRO A 126 35.27 -10.87 -16.83
N ALA A 127 36.22 -11.63 -16.28
CA ALA A 127 36.01 -13.01 -15.86
C ALA A 127 35.03 -13.13 -14.67
N ALA A 128 35.14 -12.23 -13.69
CA ALA A 128 34.24 -12.17 -12.55
C ALA A 128 32.81 -11.78 -12.99
N VAL A 129 32.67 -10.79 -13.87
CA VAL A 129 31.37 -10.38 -14.42
C VAL A 129 30.73 -11.54 -15.19
N ALA A 130 31.49 -12.25 -16.03
CA ALA A 130 30.98 -13.41 -16.76
C ALA A 130 30.53 -14.55 -15.82
N ALA A 131 31.27 -14.80 -14.73
CA ALA A 131 30.91 -15.81 -13.74
C ALA A 131 29.60 -15.46 -13.01
N ILE A 132 29.42 -14.20 -12.61
CA ILE A 132 28.19 -13.72 -11.95
C ILE A 132 26.98 -13.83 -12.89
N LEU A 133 27.14 -13.42 -14.15
CA LEU A 133 26.06 -13.50 -15.14
C LEU A 133 25.68 -14.95 -15.47
N ARG A 134 26.63 -15.89 -15.40
CA ARG A 134 26.35 -17.32 -15.54
C ARG A 134 25.58 -17.86 -14.34
N GLU A 135 26.01 -17.54 -13.12
CA GLU A 135 25.32 -17.94 -11.88
C GLU A 135 23.88 -17.40 -11.84
N PHE A 136 23.70 -16.15 -12.29
CA PHE A 136 22.39 -15.51 -12.39
C PHE A 136 21.47 -16.26 -13.36
N ARG A 137 21.99 -16.67 -14.52
CA ARG A 137 21.26 -17.51 -15.48
C ARG A 137 20.90 -18.87 -14.88
N GLU A 138 21.82 -19.52 -14.17
CA GLU A 138 21.57 -20.83 -13.55
C GLU A 138 20.50 -20.76 -12.45
N THR A 139 20.46 -19.65 -11.70
CA THR A 139 19.51 -19.47 -10.59
C THR A 139 18.14 -18.97 -11.06
N THR A 140 18.10 -18.08 -12.05
CA THR A 140 16.86 -17.38 -12.48
C THR A 140 16.35 -17.80 -13.86
N GLY A 141 17.17 -18.50 -14.65
CA GLY A 141 16.88 -18.88 -16.03
C GLY A 141 17.04 -17.75 -17.06
N VAL A 142 17.37 -16.52 -16.63
CA VAL A 142 17.42 -15.34 -17.50
C VAL A 142 18.80 -15.20 -18.16
N ASP A 143 18.84 -15.23 -19.50
CA ASP A 143 20.05 -15.01 -20.28
C ASP A 143 20.17 -13.55 -20.78
N VAL A 144 20.86 -12.73 -20.00
CA VAL A 144 21.09 -11.31 -20.31
C VAL A 144 22.02 -11.13 -21.53
N ILE A 145 23.00 -12.01 -21.73
CA ILE A 145 23.96 -11.91 -22.84
C ILE A 145 23.30 -12.33 -24.17
N GLY A 146 22.44 -13.34 -24.14
CA GLY A 146 21.62 -13.75 -25.27
C GLY A 146 20.61 -12.68 -25.67
N ALA A 147 19.96 -12.05 -24.69
CA ALA A 147 18.98 -10.99 -24.93
C ALA A 147 19.60 -9.73 -25.58
N LEU A 148 20.82 -9.35 -25.20
CA LEU A 148 21.53 -8.20 -25.79
C LEU A 148 21.99 -8.43 -27.24
N ASN A 149 22.18 -9.69 -27.64
CA ASN A 149 22.63 -10.06 -28.97
C ASN A 149 21.48 -10.38 -29.94
N ALA A 150 20.23 -10.31 -29.47
CA ALA A 150 19.06 -10.51 -30.33
C ALA A 150 18.84 -9.28 -31.24
N PRO A 151 18.62 -9.48 -32.57
CA PRO A 151 18.36 -8.37 -33.47
C PRO A 151 17.05 -7.66 -33.07
N ALA A 152 17.13 -6.37 -32.76
CA ALA A 152 16.00 -5.55 -32.36
C ALA A 152 14.93 -5.49 -33.47
N GLY A 153 13.95 -6.39 -33.40
CA GLY A 153 12.75 -6.36 -34.23
C GLY A 153 11.82 -5.26 -33.77
N ARG A 154 11.46 -4.35 -34.69
CA ARG A 154 10.49 -3.27 -34.49
C ARG A 154 9.14 -3.85 -34.03
N GLY A 155 8.83 -3.71 -32.75
CA GLY A 155 7.50 -3.95 -32.17
C GLY A 155 7.01 -2.67 -31.49
N GLU A 156 5.79 -2.23 -31.84
CA GLU A 156 5.12 -1.06 -31.26
C GLU A 156 5.04 -1.11 -29.72
N PRO A 157 5.02 0.05 -29.02
CA PRO A 157 4.98 0.08 -27.57
C PRO A 157 3.62 -0.42 -27.06
N LEU A 158 3.59 -1.64 -26.52
CA LEU A 158 2.42 -2.12 -25.77
C LEU A 158 2.41 -1.50 -24.36
N LEU A 159 1.45 -0.59 -24.18
CA LEU A 159 0.78 -0.18 -22.94
C LEU A 159 1.59 -0.33 -21.64
N ALA A 160 2.08 0.80 -21.15
CA ALA A 160 2.61 0.96 -19.80
C ALA A 160 1.68 0.31 -18.76
N PHE A 161 2.26 -0.42 -17.80
CA PHE A 161 1.56 -0.85 -16.61
C PHE A 161 0.76 0.33 -16.04
N PRO A 162 -0.54 0.18 -15.74
CA PRO A 162 -1.21 1.19 -14.93
C PRO A 162 -0.40 1.27 -13.62
N PRO A 163 -0.06 2.48 -13.13
CA PRO A 163 0.63 2.60 -11.85
C PRO A 163 -0.23 1.83 -10.85
N THR A 164 0.38 0.87 -10.15
CA THR A 164 -0.22 0.28 -8.96
C THR A 164 -0.72 1.44 -8.13
N ARG A 165 -2.05 1.62 -8.06
CA ARG A 165 -2.62 2.49 -7.05
C ARG A 165 -2.17 1.84 -5.75
N THR A 166 -1.18 2.45 -5.10
CA THR A 166 -0.86 2.17 -3.71
C THR A 166 -2.19 2.11 -2.96
N PRO A 167 -2.39 1.14 -2.06
CA PRO A 167 -3.58 1.11 -1.24
C PRO A 167 -3.74 2.51 -0.66
N SER A 168 -4.87 3.15 -0.94
CA SER A 168 -5.20 4.47 -0.41
C SER A 168 -4.91 4.43 1.07
N GLU A 169 -3.89 5.19 1.48
CA GLU A 169 -3.53 5.37 2.88
C GLU A 169 -4.82 5.64 3.67
N PRO A 170 -5.05 4.98 4.80
CA PRO A 170 -6.28 5.18 5.56
C PRO A 170 -6.37 6.67 5.89
N THR A 171 -7.31 7.38 5.27
CA THR A 171 -7.55 8.79 5.54
C THR A 171 -7.70 8.96 7.05
N PRO A 172 -6.83 9.76 7.70
CA PRO A 172 -6.96 10.00 9.12
C PRO A 172 -8.35 10.59 9.39
N PRO A 173 -8.97 10.28 10.54
CA PRO A 173 -10.27 10.85 10.85
C PRO A 173 -10.16 12.37 10.80
N THR A 174 -10.93 12.99 9.89
CA THR A 174 -11.13 14.43 9.90
C THR A 174 -11.62 14.81 11.29
N PRO A 175 -10.98 15.77 11.99
CA PRO A 175 -11.58 16.32 13.19
C PRO A 175 -12.91 16.93 12.78
N SER A 176 -13.99 16.47 13.40
CA SER A 176 -15.33 17.02 13.25
C SER A 176 -15.29 18.47 13.73
N THR A 177 -15.09 19.41 12.81
CA THR A 177 -15.38 20.82 13.06
C THR A 177 -16.89 21.00 12.92
N ASP A 178 -17.65 20.50 13.88
CA ASP A 178 -19.03 20.95 14.07
C ASP A 178 -19.25 21.26 15.54
N GLY A 179 -18.91 22.50 15.87
CA GLY A 179 -18.85 22.96 17.24
C GLY A 179 -18.71 24.48 17.32
N VAL A 180 -19.46 25.24 16.52
CA VAL A 180 -19.97 26.58 16.90
C VAL A 180 -21.22 26.87 16.05
N ARG A 181 -22.42 26.66 16.61
CA ARG A 181 -23.60 27.42 16.18
C ARG A 181 -23.59 28.74 16.96
N PRO A 182 -23.53 29.92 16.31
CA PRO A 182 -23.75 31.16 17.03
C PRO A 182 -25.22 31.25 17.48
N VAL A 183 -25.37 31.60 18.75
CA VAL A 183 -26.61 32.02 19.40
C VAL A 183 -26.97 33.43 18.92
N GLY A 184 -28.25 33.69 18.66
CA GLY A 184 -28.82 35.02 18.35
C GLY A 184 -29.05 35.23 16.85
N GLU A 185 -30.16 35.77 16.36
CA GLU A 185 -31.16 36.62 16.97
C GLU A 185 -32.55 36.33 16.36
N ALA A 186 -33.56 36.34 17.23
CA ALA A 186 -34.94 36.51 16.84
C ALA A 186 -35.22 38.01 16.68
N ARG A 187 -35.78 38.39 15.53
CA ARG A 187 -36.70 39.53 15.39
C ARG A 187 -37.80 39.14 14.42
#